data_AF-I4YJL9-F1
#
_entry.id   AF-I4YJL9-F1
#
_cell.length_a   1.000
_cell.length_b   1.000
_cell.length_c   1.000
_cell.angle_alpha   90.00
_cell.angle_beta   90.00
_cell.angle_gamma   90.00
#
_symmetry.space_group_name_H-M   'P 1'
#
loop_
_entity.id
_entity.type
_entity.pdbx_description
1 polymer ?
#
loop_
_entity_poly.entity_id
_entity_poly.type
_entity_poly.pdbx_seq_one_letter_code
_entity_poly.pdbx_strand_id
1 'polypeptide(L)'
;MLKKVLLVSAALTGTVVNATTYATFYSDPECKNDASVDFSVNNPGCFSAGGNEYVKYHGTNAQCFSLVKSPSPSCPCQFDCITGPNSVGSTISGCGPPIIPDSGCHHIGQAESLRFIGGTCGLSNCPDRSSRSIPVLEEYQDTEEIVEEKGSKENQEEKGEELVKQKSERESQESAKEAETELVSKYNNGVTPALDRRDYGKPGLGYYRFCKDEYCTLDCSINFRTTNTGCIAGDGFKSIQFLGSVSSDTNLRLVHTPHGECSCQDDCWHISGNECMVLPEAQQGAGSYRMITESTCDVNNC
;
A
#
# COMPACT_ATOMS: atom_id res chain seq x y z
N MET A 1 18.35 36.88 34.66
CA MET A 1 18.38 36.78 33.19
C MET A 1 17.23 35.88 32.74
N LEU A 2 16.58 36.27 31.63
CA LEU A 2 15.38 35.73 30.98
C LEU A 2 15.38 34.19 30.80
N LYS A 3 14.24 33.48 30.69
CA LYS A 3 13.23 33.62 29.61
C LYS A 3 11.83 33.18 30.05
N LYS A 4 10.86 34.09 29.88
CA LYS A 4 9.42 33.78 29.90
C LYS A 4 9.04 33.25 28.52
N VAL A 5 8.51 32.04 28.47
CA VAL A 5 7.96 31.43 27.24
C VAL A 5 6.54 31.97 27.07
N LEU A 6 6.31 32.71 25.98
CA LEU A 6 5.01 33.20 25.55
C LEU A 6 4.29 32.09 24.77
N LEU A 7 3.24 31.52 25.37
CA LEU A 7 2.25 30.69 24.68
C LEU A 7 1.37 31.61 23.82
N VAL A 8 1.53 31.52 22.50
CA VAL A 8 0.66 32.19 21.54
C VAL A 8 -0.53 31.27 21.28
N SER A 9 -1.65 31.52 21.94
CA SER A 9 -2.94 30.93 21.58
C SER A 9 -3.43 31.60 20.30
N ALA A 10 -3.36 30.88 19.18
CA ALA A 10 -4.04 31.29 17.96
C ALA A 10 -5.55 31.22 18.19
N ALA A 11 -6.18 32.37 18.39
CA ALA A 11 -7.62 32.49 18.43
C ALA A 11 -8.16 32.27 17.01
N LEU A 12 -8.73 31.09 16.75
CA LEU A 12 -9.58 30.89 15.57
C LEU A 12 -10.80 31.81 15.73
N THR A 13 -10.84 32.89 14.95
CA THR A 13 -12.06 33.65 14.71
C THR A 13 -12.98 32.80 13.83
N GLY A 14 -13.66 31.84 14.45
CA GLY A 14 -14.73 31.09 13.80
C GLY A 14 -15.93 32.00 13.62
N THR A 15 -16.36 32.20 12.38
CA THR A 15 -17.77 32.50 12.12
C THR A 15 -18.58 31.43 12.84
N VAL A 16 -19.55 31.83 13.66
CA VAL A 16 -20.45 30.89 14.33
C VAL A 16 -21.34 30.29 13.25
N VAL A 17 -20.84 29.28 12.55
CA VAL A 17 -21.63 28.48 11.62
C VAL A 17 -22.51 27.65 12.53
N ASN A 18 -23.82 27.92 12.52
CA ASN A 18 -24.79 27.16 13.29
C ASN A 18 -24.86 25.74 12.70
N ALA A 19 -23.96 24.89 13.17
CA ALA A 19 -23.88 23.52 12.76
C ALA A 19 -25.13 22.82 13.26
N THR A 20 -25.78 22.14 12.34
CA THR A 20 -27.06 21.45 12.56
C THR A 20 -26.90 19.96 12.33
N THR A 21 -25.67 19.55 11.99
CA THR A 21 -25.22 18.18 11.81
C THR A 21 -23.81 18.07 12.41
N TYR A 22 -23.64 17.04 13.22
CA TYR A 22 -22.43 16.75 13.97
C TYR A 22 -22.05 15.28 13.78
N ALA A 23 -20.78 14.98 14.02
CA ALA A 23 -20.23 13.64 13.98
C ALA A 23 -19.53 13.32 15.31
N THR A 24 -19.80 12.14 15.85
CA THR A 24 -19.08 11.56 16.98
C THR A 24 -18.37 10.31 16.49
N PHE A 25 -17.10 10.13 16.87
CA PHE A 25 -16.29 8.99 16.48
C PHE A 25 -16.12 8.00 17.64
N TYR A 26 -16.06 6.71 17.35
CA TYR A 26 -16.04 5.62 18.34
C TYR A 26 -15.00 4.56 17.99
N SER A 27 -14.54 3.83 19.01
CA SER A 27 -13.63 2.70 18.85
C SER A 27 -14.36 1.40 18.45
N ASP A 28 -15.66 1.30 18.71
CA ASP A 28 -16.46 0.07 18.55
C ASP A 28 -17.56 0.16 17.46
N PRO A 29 -17.92 -0.97 16.82
CA PRO A 29 -18.96 -1.03 15.78
C PRO A 29 -20.38 -0.75 16.29
N GLU A 30 -20.63 -0.81 17.60
CA GLU A 30 -21.91 -0.42 18.19
C GLU A 30 -22.00 1.09 18.49
N CYS A 31 -20.91 1.85 18.33
CA CYS A 31 -20.79 3.25 18.70
C CYS A 31 -21.23 3.53 20.15
N LYS A 32 -20.64 2.82 21.12
CA LYS A 32 -20.97 2.93 22.54
C LYS A 32 -19.79 3.33 23.43
N ASN A 33 -18.57 3.02 23.02
CA ASN A 33 -17.35 3.17 23.81
C ASN A 33 -16.41 4.20 23.17
N ASP A 34 -15.58 4.83 24.00
CA ASP A 34 -14.53 5.79 23.60
C ASP A 34 -15.00 6.88 22.63
N ALA A 35 -16.21 7.39 22.88
CA ALA A 35 -16.79 8.45 22.10
C ALA A 35 -15.89 9.70 22.11
N SER A 36 -15.59 10.23 20.94
CA SER A 36 -14.93 11.51 20.79
C SER A 36 -15.86 12.65 21.24
N VAL A 37 -15.34 13.87 21.28
CA VAL A 37 -16.20 15.07 21.26
C VAL A 37 -16.95 15.17 19.93
N ASP A 38 -18.03 15.94 19.90
CA ASP A 38 -18.79 16.19 18.68
C ASP A 38 -18.08 17.17 17.76
N PHE A 39 -17.95 16.79 16.49
CA PHE A 39 -17.38 17.63 15.46
C PHE A 39 -18.47 18.14 14.53
N SER A 40 -18.56 19.45 14.36
CA SER A 40 -19.41 20.07 13.34
C SER A 40 -18.94 19.66 11.96
N VAL A 41 -19.84 19.11 11.14
CA VAL A 41 -19.50 18.76 9.75
C VAL A 41 -19.36 20.01 8.85
N ASN A 42 -19.73 21.18 9.37
CA ASN A 42 -19.49 22.48 8.74
C ASN A 42 -18.17 23.11 9.15
N ASN A 43 -17.40 22.47 10.03
CA ASN A 43 -16.09 22.95 10.43
C ASN A 43 -15.01 22.31 9.55
N PRO A 44 -14.34 23.08 8.67
CA PRO A 44 -13.26 22.56 7.84
C PRO A 44 -11.95 22.34 8.61
N GLY A 45 -11.93 22.63 9.91
CA GLY A 45 -10.78 22.41 10.77
C GLY A 45 -10.32 20.95 10.77
N CYS A 46 -9.01 20.77 10.89
CA CYS A 46 -8.41 19.46 11.11
C CYS A 46 -8.58 19.04 12.57
N PHE A 47 -8.90 17.77 12.81
CA PHE A 47 -9.03 17.24 14.16
C PHE A 47 -8.47 15.82 14.30
N SER A 48 -7.95 15.53 15.49
CA SER A 48 -7.36 14.25 15.87
C SER A 48 -8.40 13.35 16.49
N ALA A 49 -9.25 12.77 15.65
CA ALA A 49 -10.16 11.68 16.03
C ALA A 49 -9.97 10.45 15.13
N GLY A 50 -8.87 10.39 14.38
CA GLY A 50 -8.64 9.34 13.39
C GLY A 50 -8.25 7.98 13.98
N GLY A 51 -7.89 7.91 15.27
CA GLY A 51 -7.71 6.61 15.96
C GLY A 51 -9.02 5.85 16.16
N ASN A 52 -10.17 6.52 16.02
CA ASN A 52 -11.49 5.90 16.10
C ASN A 52 -11.91 5.40 14.72
N GLU A 53 -12.36 4.15 14.65
CA GLU A 53 -12.68 3.46 13.39
C GLU A 53 -14.11 3.65 12.94
N TYR A 54 -14.99 4.15 13.82
CA TYR A 54 -16.41 4.26 13.57
C TYR A 54 -16.89 5.69 13.76
N VAL A 55 -17.94 6.08 13.02
CA VAL A 55 -18.57 7.40 13.12
C VAL A 55 -20.08 7.29 13.19
N LYS A 56 -20.69 8.12 14.03
CA LYS A 56 -22.13 8.33 14.09
C LYS A 56 -22.45 9.78 13.79
N TYR A 57 -23.34 10.00 12.83
CA TYR A 57 -23.85 11.33 12.51
C TYR A 57 -25.15 11.60 13.25
N HIS A 58 -25.32 12.84 13.71
CA HIS A 58 -26.53 13.30 14.38
C HIS A 58 -26.84 14.74 14.01
N GLY A 59 -28.11 15.13 14.15
CA GLY A 59 -28.61 16.44 13.72
C GLY A 59 -29.84 16.35 12.81
N THR A 60 -30.28 17.50 12.31
CA THR A 60 -31.53 17.61 11.53
C THR A 60 -31.34 18.18 10.14
N ASN A 61 -30.16 18.69 9.79
CA ASN A 61 -29.93 19.24 8.46
C ASN A 61 -29.37 18.21 7.50
N ALA A 62 -30.05 18.11 6.37
CA ALA A 62 -29.60 17.36 5.24
C ALA A 62 -28.64 18.26 4.44
N GLN A 63 -27.35 17.94 4.46
CA GLN A 63 -26.33 18.64 3.67
C GLN A 63 -25.28 17.67 3.17
N CYS A 64 -24.64 17.98 2.05
CA CYS A 64 -23.58 17.13 1.52
C CYS A 64 -22.21 17.55 2.05
N PHE A 65 -21.54 16.60 2.70
CA PHE A 65 -20.17 16.72 3.15
C PHE A 65 -19.43 15.42 2.86
N SER A 66 -18.11 15.51 2.87
CA SER A 66 -17.20 14.37 2.83
C SER A 66 -16.25 14.40 4.02
N LEU A 67 -15.85 13.22 4.48
CA LEU A 67 -14.85 13.05 5.53
C LEU A 67 -13.50 12.75 4.88
N VAL A 68 -12.57 13.69 4.98
CA VAL A 68 -11.21 13.53 4.47
C VAL A 68 -10.32 12.94 5.55
N LYS A 69 -9.57 11.91 5.19
CA LYS A 69 -8.56 11.25 6.04
C LYS A 69 -7.16 11.71 5.64
N SER A 70 -6.33 11.99 6.64
CA SER A 70 -4.95 12.40 6.46
C SER A 70 -3.97 11.52 7.24
N PRO A 71 -2.76 11.26 6.72
CA PRO A 71 -1.77 10.42 7.39
C PRO A 71 -0.90 11.22 8.37
N SER A 72 -1.30 12.43 8.73
CA SER A 72 -0.57 13.26 9.69
C SER A 72 -1.53 14.17 10.46
N PRO A 73 -1.27 14.44 11.76
CA PRO A 73 -2.16 15.22 12.62
C PRO A 73 -2.59 16.60 12.09
N SER A 74 -1.84 17.19 11.16
CA SER A 74 -2.10 18.54 10.61
C SER A 74 -2.99 18.58 9.36
N CYS A 75 -3.52 17.42 8.91
CA CYS A 75 -4.27 17.30 7.67
C CYS A 75 -3.55 17.84 6.42
N PRO A 76 -2.24 17.58 6.21
CA PRO A 76 -1.48 18.21 5.13
C PRO A 76 -1.96 17.78 3.74
N CYS A 77 -2.58 16.61 3.65
CA CYS A 77 -3.09 16.03 2.40
C CYS A 77 -4.25 15.07 2.67
N GLN A 78 -4.96 14.68 1.61
CA GLN A 78 -6.00 13.67 1.59
C GLN A 78 -5.41 12.39 1.02
N PHE A 79 -5.36 11.31 1.80
CA PHE A 79 -4.98 9.99 1.28
C PHE A 79 -6.21 9.12 0.97
N ASP A 80 -7.26 9.30 1.77
CA ASP A 80 -8.54 8.63 1.64
C ASP A 80 -9.67 9.63 1.96
N CYS A 81 -10.85 9.38 1.43
CA CYS A 81 -11.98 10.27 1.60
C CYS A 81 -13.31 9.52 1.41
N ILE A 82 -14.22 9.74 2.35
CA ILE A 82 -15.52 9.07 2.41
C ILE A 82 -16.60 10.10 2.05
N THR A 83 -17.31 9.87 0.94
CA THR A 83 -18.44 10.70 0.50
C THR A 83 -19.77 10.02 0.82
N GLY A 84 -20.71 10.75 1.44
CA GLY A 84 -22.11 10.33 1.54
C GLY A 84 -22.48 9.47 2.76
N PRO A 85 -23.78 9.11 2.89
CA PRO A 85 -24.25 8.20 3.91
C PRO A 85 -24.01 6.75 3.49
N ASN A 86 -23.41 6.01 4.41
CA ASN A 86 -23.66 4.60 4.66
C ASN A 86 -22.83 3.57 3.92
N SER A 87 -22.49 2.57 4.75
CA SER A 87 -21.80 1.32 4.55
C SER A 87 -20.31 1.41 4.29
N VAL A 88 -19.59 0.66 5.12
CA VAL A 88 -18.29 0.04 4.84
C VAL A 88 -18.14 -0.13 3.34
N GLY A 89 -17.19 0.58 2.75
CA GLY A 89 -16.88 0.46 1.34
C GLY A 89 -17.82 1.14 0.33
N SER A 90 -18.73 2.03 0.72
CA SER A 90 -19.52 2.77 -0.25
C SER A 90 -18.73 3.97 -0.79
N THR A 91 -18.17 3.84 -1.99
CA THR A 91 -17.67 4.98 -2.76
C THR A 91 -18.84 5.59 -3.54
N ILE A 92 -19.80 6.22 -2.86
CA ILE A 92 -20.78 7.03 -3.57
C ILE A 92 -20.00 8.18 -4.20
N SER A 93 -19.80 8.14 -5.52
CA SER A 93 -18.95 9.06 -6.28
C SER A 93 -19.53 10.48 -6.41
N GLY A 94 -20.54 10.81 -5.61
CA GLY A 94 -21.27 12.07 -5.72
C GLY A 94 -21.98 12.48 -4.44
N CYS A 95 -22.13 13.80 -4.29
CA CYS A 95 -23.14 14.39 -3.44
C CYS A 95 -24.51 14.09 -4.02
N GLY A 96 -25.07 12.95 -3.65
CA GLY A 96 -26.44 12.57 -3.97
C GLY A 96 -27.46 13.41 -3.17
N PRO A 97 -28.65 12.87 -2.87
CA PRO A 97 -29.60 13.56 -2.01
C PRO A 97 -28.95 13.91 -0.66
N PRO A 98 -29.37 15.01 -0.04
CA PRO A 98 -28.71 15.54 1.13
C PRO A 98 -28.71 14.53 2.29
N ILE A 99 -27.59 14.44 3.03
CA ILE A 99 -27.34 13.38 4.02
C ILE A 99 -28.25 13.58 5.23
N ILE A 100 -29.24 12.71 5.39
CA ILE A 100 -30.08 12.69 6.60
C ILE A 100 -29.39 11.77 7.63
N PRO A 101 -29.04 12.26 8.83
CA PRO A 101 -28.46 11.42 9.87
C PRO A 101 -29.39 10.25 10.22
N ASP A 102 -28.94 9.02 9.98
CA ASP A 102 -29.73 7.81 10.20
C ASP A 102 -29.49 7.17 11.57
N SER A 103 -28.71 7.84 12.43
CA SER A 103 -28.23 7.36 13.73
C SER A 103 -27.43 6.05 13.70
N GLY A 104 -27.07 5.57 12.50
CA GLY A 104 -26.25 4.38 12.29
C GLY A 104 -24.79 4.60 12.71
N CYS A 105 -24.12 3.50 13.02
CA CYS A 105 -22.68 3.46 13.29
C CYS A 105 -21.96 3.00 12.01
N HIS A 106 -21.05 3.82 11.50
CA HIS A 106 -20.43 3.61 10.19
C HIS A 106 -18.92 3.42 10.33
N HIS A 107 -18.38 2.32 9.79
CA HIS A 107 -16.94 2.08 9.78
C HIS A 107 -16.24 2.98 8.75
N ILE A 108 -15.27 3.76 9.21
CA ILE A 108 -14.45 4.67 8.42
C ILE A 108 -12.97 4.22 8.37
N GLY A 109 -12.58 3.29 9.22
CA GLY A 109 -11.19 2.88 9.43
C GLY A 109 -10.32 4.01 10.02
N GLN A 110 -9.07 3.70 10.33
CA GLN A 110 -8.19 4.62 11.04
C GLN A 110 -7.53 5.68 10.14
N ALA A 111 -7.12 6.80 10.75
CA ALA A 111 -6.30 7.87 10.20
C ALA A 111 -5.54 8.60 11.32
N GLU A 112 -4.54 9.40 11.00
CA GLU A 112 -3.92 10.29 12.01
C GLU A 112 -4.80 11.52 12.30
N SER A 113 -5.47 12.02 11.26
CA SER A 113 -6.43 13.10 11.40
C SER A 113 -7.52 13.09 10.35
N LEU A 114 -8.56 13.84 10.68
CA LEU A 114 -9.78 13.93 9.93
C LEU A 114 -10.13 15.41 9.72
N ARG A 115 -10.79 15.71 8.60
CA ARG A 115 -11.46 17.00 8.38
C ARG A 115 -12.72 16.81 7.57
N PHE A 116 -13.73 17.63 7.83
CA PHE A 116 -14.91 17.69 6.97
C PHE A 116 -14.68 18.68 5.84
N ILE A 117 -15.17 18.34 4.65
CA ILE A 117 -15.25 19.26 3.52
C ILE A 117 -16.69 19.28 3.00
N GLY A 118 -17.15 20.42 2.51
CA GLY A 118 -18.41 20.48 1.77
C GLY A 118 -18.24 19.87 0.39
N GLY A 119 -19.27 19.15 -0.10
CA GLY A 119 -19.22 18.56 -1.42
C GLY A 119 -18.62 17.14 -1.45
N THR A 120 -18.01 16.80 -2.60
CA THR A 120 -17.45 15.47 -2.90
C THR A 120 -15.95 15.41 -2.67
N CYS A 121 -15.43 14.19 -2.45
CA CYS A 121 -14.01 13.91 -2.39
C CYS A 121 -13.26 14.31 -3.68
N GLY A 122 -12.11 14.95 -3.52
CA GLY A 122 -11.12 15.09 -4.60
C GLY A 122 -10.32 13.79 -4.79
N LEU A 123 -9.37 13.79 -5.71
CA LEU A 123 -8.36 12.73 -5.78
C LEU A 123 -7.43 12.80 -4.56
N SER A 124 -6.84 11.65 -4.19
CA SER A 124 -5.74 11.62 -3.23
C SER A 124 -4.65 12.59 -3.70
N ASN A 125 -4.23 13.47 -2.80
CA ASN A 125 -3.20 14.47 -3.06
C ASN A 125 -2.04 14.35 -2.06
N CYS A 126 -2.00 13.26 -1.31
CA CYS A 126 -0.82 12.92 -0.55
C CYS A 126 0.31 12.56 -1.51
N PRO A 127 1.54 13.07 -1.29
CA PRO A 127 2.69 12.63 -2.06
C PRO A 127 2.81 11.12 -1.85
N ASP A 128 2.73 10.36 -2.94
CA ASP A 128 2.96 8.92 -2.91
C ASP A 128 4.39 8.72 -2.42
N ARG A 129 4.54 8.35 -1.15
CA ARG A 129 5.86 8.12 -0.56
C ARG A 129 6.39 6.74 -0.92
N SER A 130 5.59 5.86 -1.56
CA SER A 130 6.08 4.61 -2.11
C SER A 130 7.07 4.81 -3.26
N SER A 131 7.14 6.03 -3.84
CA SER A 131 8.13 6.38 -4.86
C SER A 131 9.46 6.91 -4.30
N ARG A 132 9.64 6.98 -2.97
CA ARG A 132 10.97 7.30 -2.41
C ARG A 132 11.87 6.07 -2.53
N SER A 133 12.51 6.02 -3.70
CA SER A 133 13.87 5.49 -3.93
C SER A 133 14.09 4.04 -3.50
N ILE A 134 13.72 3.10 -4.38
CA ILE A 134 14.62 1.96 -4.60
C ILE A 134 15.92 2.58 -5.14
N PRO A 135 17.08 2.40 -4.47
CA PRO A 135 18.35 2.79 -5.06
C PRO A 135 18.46 2.15 -6.43
N VAL A 136 18.75 2.96 -7.44
CA VAL A 136 18.93 2.48 -8.81
C VAL A 136 19.97 1.36 -8.75
N LEU A 137 19.73 0.25 -9.47
CA LEU A 137 20.56 -0.97 -9.47
C LEU A 137 22.07 -0.73 -9.73
N GLU A 138 22.47 0.49 -10.10
CA GLU A 138 23.86 0.94 -10.21
C GLU A 138 24.61 0.97 -8.86
N GLU A 139 23.92 1.02 -7.71
CA GLU A 139 24.59 1.01 -6.39
C GLU A 139 25.07 -0.38 -5.93
N TYR A 140 24.77 -1.46 -6.67
CA TYR A 140 25.19 -2.83 -6.32
C TYR A 140 26.32 -3.40 -7.20
N GLN A 141 26.95 -2.60 -8.07
CA GLN A 141 28.02 -3.11 -8.95
C GLN A 141 29.46 -2.97 -8.41
N ASP A 142 29.68 -2.36 -7.24
CA ASP A 142 31.03 -2.16 -6.70
C ASP A 142 31.38 -3.09 -5.52
N THR A 143 31.13 -4.40 -5.64
CA THR A 143 31.70 -5.37 -4.69
C THR A 143 31.89 -6.77 -5.27
N GLU A 144 32.52 -6.87 -6.44
CA GLU A 144 33.27 -8.08 -6.79
C GLU A 144 34.74 -7.72 -7.02
N GLU A 145 35.44 -7.42 -5.92
CA GLU A 145 36.91 -7.44 -5.92
C GLU A 145 37.34 -8.91 -5.91
N ILE A 146 37.54 -9.45 -7.11
CA ILE A 146 38.15 -10.77 -7.33
C ILE A 146 39.54 -10.75 -6.70
N VAL A 147 39.70 -11.46 -5.58
CA VAL A 147 41.01 -11.77 -5.01
C VAL A 147 41.68 -12.77 -5.96
N GLU A 148 42.54 -12.27 -6.85
CA GLU A 148 43.46 -13.10 -7.62
C GLU A 148 44.53 -13.69 -6.68
N GLU A 149 44.37 -14.95 -6.30
CA GLU A 149 45.45 -15.75 -5.74
C GLU A 149 46.50 -16.05 -6.82
N LYS A 150 47.69 -15.47 -6.64
CA LYS A 150 48.89 -15.82 -7.41
C LYS A 150 49.35 -17.24 -7.09
N GLY A 151 49.11 -18.16 -8.02
CA GLY A 151 49.75 -19.47 -8.07
C GLY A 151 50.80 -19.54 -9.18
N SER A 152 52.07 -19.44 -8.82
CA SER A 152 53.24 -19.64 -9.69
C SER A 152 53.53 -21.13 -9.94
N LYS A 153 53.90 -21.50 -11.18
CA LYS A 153 54.88 -22.56 -11.61
C LYS A 153 54.86 -22.62 -13.14
N GLU A 154 55.79 -21.99 -13.85
CA GLU A 154 57.10 -22.50 -14.35
C GLU A 154 57.08 -23.74 -15.28
N ASN A 155 57.48 -23.47 -16.54
CA ASN A 155 58.34 -24.20 -17.51
C ASN A 155 57.87 -25.46 -18.25
N GLN A 156 57.78 -25.34 -19.60
CA GLN A 156 58.71 -25.90 -20.65
C GLN A 156 58.10 -25.66 -22.05
N GLU A 157 58.72 -24.88 -22.95
CA GLU A 157 59.60 -25.29 -24.08
C GLU A 157 59.02 -26.44 -24.95
N GLU A 158 58.99 -26.45 -26.30
CA GLU A 158 59.77 -25.75 -27.33
C GLU A 158 59.12 -25.95 -28.74
N LYS A 159 59.33 -24.97 -29.63
CA LYS A 159 59.66 -25.02 -31.09
C LYS A 159 58.67 -25.38 -32.23
N GLY A 160 58.73 -24.50 -33.25
CA GLY A 160 58.59 -24.74 -34.70
C GLY A 160 57.68 -23.72 -35.41
N GLU A 161 58.15 -22.52 -35.80
CA GLU A 161 58.59 -22.14 -37.19
C GLU A 161 57.71 -22.71 -38.31
N GLU A 162 57.23 -22.01 -39.35
CA GLU A 162 57.37 -20.67 -39.92
C GLU A 162 56.30 -20.58 -41.05
N LEU A 163 56.15 -19.41 -41.70
CA LEU A 163 55.67 -19.17 -43.07
C LEU A 163 54.24 -18.61 -43.34
N VAL A 164 54.30 -17.35 -43.78
CA VAL A 164 53.59 -16.73 -44.93
C VAL A 164 52.39 -15.83 -44.61
N LYS A 165 52.71 -14.53 -44.63
CA LYS A 165 51.84 -13.37 -44.86
C LYS A 165 51.09 -13.47 -46.20
N GLN A 166 49.95 -12.78 -46.23
CA GLN A 166 49.18 -12.26 -47.38
C GLN A 166 48.04 -13.12 -47.93
N LYS A 167 46.83 -12.86 -47.46
CA LYS A 167 45.67 -12.44 -48.28
C LYS A 167 44.53 -12.05 -47.34
N SER A 168 44.18 -10.77 -47.31
CA SER A 168 43.05 -10.23 -48.09
C SER A 168 41.76 -10.29 -47.29
N GLU A 169 41.43 -9.14 -46.71
CA GLU A 169 40.08 -8.66 -46.44
C GLU A 169 39.05 -9.26 -47.40
N ARG A 170 38.17 -10.10 -46.86
CA ARG A 170 36.77 -10.35 -47.26
C ARG A 170 36.30 -11.58 -46.51
N GLU A 171 35.55 -11.35 -45.43
CA GLU A 171 34.41 -12.16 -44.98
C GLU A 171 33.89 -11.62 -43.63
N SER A 172 33.68 -10.31 -43.61
CA SER A 172 32.70 -9.71 -42.71
C SER A 172 31.36 -9.87 -43.42
N GLN A 173 30.56 -10.87 -43.04
CA GLN A 173 29.12 -11.09 -43.32
C GLN A 173 28.81 -12.57 -43.63
N GLU A 174 29.02 -13.49 -42.68
CA GLU A 174 28.19 -14.70 -42.58
C GLU A 174 28.41 -15.39 -41.21
N SER A 175 27.98 -14.74 -40.13
CA SER A 175 27.97 -15.32 -38.78
C SER A 175 26.82 -14.70 -37.98
N ALA A 176 25.61 -14.80 -38.53
CA ALA A 176 24.38 -14.29 -37.89
C ALA A 176 23.20 -15.27 -38.03
N LYS A 177 23.44 -16.58 -38.22
CA LYS A 177 22.34 -17.56 -38.36
C LYS A 177 22.53 -18.95 -37.75
N GLU A 178 23.55 -19.17 -36.92
CA GLU A 178 23.71 -20.43 -36.17
C GLU A 178 24.10 -20.19 -34.70
N ALA A 179 23.41 -19.24 -34.05
CA ALA A 179 23.45 -19.05 -32.60
C ALA A 179 22.05 -18.90 -32.00
N GLU A 180 21.02 -19.44 -32.68
CA GLU A 180 19.60 -19.32 -32.28
C GLU A 180 18.94 -20.67 -31.94
N THR A 181 19.68 -21.78 -31.92
CA THR A 181 19.08 -23.12 -31.69
C THR A 181 19.82 -23.99 -30.67
N GLU A 182 20.53 -23.38 -29.71
CA GLU A 182 21.08 -24.13 -28.55
C GLU A 182 21.15 -23.30 -27.26
N LEU A 183 20.11 -22.53 -26.96
CA LEU A 183 19.90 -21.92 -25.63
C LEU A 183 18.48 -22.17 -25.07
N VAL A 184 17.73 -23.07 -25.71
CA VAL A 184 16.41 -23.56 -25.24
C VAL A 184 16.59 -24.95 -24.63
N SER A 185 17.17 -25.05 -23.44
CA SER A 185 16.95 -26.22 -22.55
C SER A 185 17.41 -26.08 -21.09
N LYS A 186 17.95 -24.94 -20.64
CA LYS A 186 18.50 -24.84 -19.27
C LYS A 186 18.07 -23.63 -18.41
N TYR A 187 16.89 -23.08 -18.66
CA TYR A 187 16.24 -22.16 -17.72
C TYR A 187 14.76 -22.53 -17.53
N ASN A 188 14.54 -23.67 -16.89
CA ASN A 188 13.32 -23.95 -16.13
C ASN A 188 13.72 -23.92 -14.66
N ASN A 189 13.45 -22.81 -13.99
CA ASN A 189 13.10 -22.72 -12.56
C ASN A 189 13.07 -21.26 -12.12
N GLY A 190 11.93 -20.84 -11.59
CA GLY A 190 11.83 -19.76 -10.60
C GLY A 190 11.91 -18.33 -11.14
N VAL A 191 10.79 -17.63 -11.05
CA VAL A 191 10.64 -16.16 -11.05
C VAL A 191 10.80 -15.48 -12.41
N THR A 192 9.68 -15.15 -13.03
CA THR A 192 9.63 -14.18 -14.14
C THR A 192 9.96 -12.77 -13.64
N PRO A 193 10.88 -12.02 -14.29
CA PRO A 193 11.11 -10.62 -14.01
C PRO A 193 10.04 -9.79 -14.74
N ALA A 194 8.86 -9.68 -14.14
CA ALA A 194 7.89 -8.67 -14.54
C ALA A 194 8.23 -7.35 -13.84
N LEU A 195 9.31 -6.69 -14.27
CA LEU A 195 9.49 -5.25 -14.01
C LEU A 195 8.57 -4.48 -14.97
N ASP A 196 7.25 -4.57 -14.76
CA ASP A 196 6.29 -3.69 -15.42
C ASP A 196 6.20 -2.40 -14.60
N ARG A 197 6.51 -1.29 -15.27
CA ARG A 197 6.56 0.09 -14.77
C ARG A 197 5.19 0.63 -14.30
N ARG A 198 4.22 -0.25 -14.06
CA ARG A 198 2.88 -0.01 -13.51
C ARG A 198 2.75 -0.33 -12.02
N ASP A 199 3.83 -0.81 -11.40
CA ASP A 199 3.75 -1.44 -10.08
C ASP A 199 3.87 -0.50 -8.88
N TYR A 200 4.30 0.75 -9.04
CA TYR A 200 4.59 1.67 -7.92
C TYR A 200 3.55 2.78 -7.72
N GLY A 201 2.27 2.48 -7.93
CA GLY A 201 1.17 3.44 -7.75
C GLY A 201 -0.04 2.80 -7.09
N LYS A 202 -1.10 3.59 -6.87
CA LYS A 202 -2.39 3.09 -6.35
C LYS A 202 -2.83 1.84 -7.14
N PRO A 203 -3.29 0.76 -6.47
CA PRO A 203 -3.66 -0.47 -7.16
C PRO A 203 -4.73 -0.23 -8.24
N GLY A 204 -4.66 -1.02 -9.31
CA GLY A 204 -5.71 -1.12 -10.32
C GLY A 204 -6.81 -2.12 -9.95
N LEU A 205 -7.86 -2.24 -10.78
CA LEU A 205 -8.91 -3.24 -10.58
C LEU A 205 -8.30 -4.65 -10.59
N GLY A 206 -8.59 -5.43 -9.55
CA GLY A 206 -8.05 -6.79 -9.38
C GLY A 206 -6.61 -6.84 -8.83
N TYR A 207 -6.08 -5.70 -8.40
CA TYR A 207 -4.77 -5.60 -7.75
C TYR A 207 -4.91 -5.08 -6.31
N TYR A 208 -3.89 -5.33 -5.51
CA TYR A 208 -3.71 -4.79 -4.17
C TYR A 208 -2.24 -4.51 -3.91
N ARG A 209 -1.89 -3.81 -2.82
CA ARG A 209 -0.51 -3.65 -2.35
C ARG A 209 -0.47 -3.65 -0.83
N PHE A 210 0.67 -3.94 -0.24
CA PHE A 210 0.88 -3.78 1.19
C PHE A 210 1.63 -2.49 1.51
N CYS A 211 1.50 -1.97 2.72
CA CYS A 211 2.28 -0.82 3.20
C CYS A 211 2.79 -1.07 4.61
N LYS A 212 3.90 -0.40 4.97
CA LYS A 212 4.54 -0.55 6.30
C LYS A 212 3.87 0.31 7.38
N ASP A 213 3.00 1.23 6.98
CA ASP A 213 2.13 1.97 7.89
C ASP A 213 0.72 1.37 7.95
N GLU A 214 -0.11 1.86 8.86
CA GLU A 214 -1.51 1.46 9.03
C GLU A 214 -2.46 2.23 8.08
N TYR A 215 -1.93 3.21 7.34
CA TYR A 215 -2.71 4.18 6.56
C TYR A 215 -2.52 4.04 5.04
N CYS A 216 -1.80 3.03 4.59
CA CYS A 216 -1.47 2.77 3.19
C CYS A 216 -0.77 3.95 2.49
N THR A 217 0.11 4.67 3.20
CA THR A 217 0.76 5.88 2.66
C THR A 217 2.28 5.79 2.58
N LEU A 218 2.92 4.94 3.38
CA LEU A 218 4.37 4.85 3.54
C LEU A 218 4.89 3.46 3.18
N ASP A 219 6.01 3.45 2.44
CA ASP A 219 6.78 2.26 2.08
C ASP A 219 5.91 1.11 1.56
N CYS A 220 5.02 1.46 0.63
CA CYS A 220 4.14 0.48 0.01
C CYS A 220 4.90 -0.39 -1.00
N SER A 221 4.53 -1.66 -1.04
CA SER A 221 5.02 -2.63 -2.00
C SER A 221 4.58 -2.30 -3.43
N ILE A 222 5.12 -3.08 -4.37
CA ILE A 222 4.52 -3.21 -5.70
C ILE A 222 3.08 -3.70 -5.64
N ASN A 223 2.36 -3.51 -6.75
CA ASN A 223 1.02 -4.05 -6.93
C ASN A 223 1.05 -5.57 -7.19
N PHE A 224 0.14 -6.25 -6.53
CA PHE A 224 -0.03 -7.69 -6.47
C PHE A 224 -1.39 -8.07 -7.05
N ARG A 225 -1.47 -9.17 -7.83
CA ARG A 225 -2.73 -9.64 -8.39
C ARG A 225 -3.54 -10.42 -7.36
N THR A 226 -4.84 -10.12 -7.26
CA THR A 226 -5.78 -10.82 -6.37
C THR A 226 -6.02 -12.29 -6.73
N THR A 227 -5.80 -12.68 -7.99
CA THR A 227 -6.10 -14.04 -8.49
C THR A 227 -4.91 -14.98 -8.57
N ASN A 228 -3.69 -14.46 -8.49
CA ASN A 228 -2.47 -15.26 -8.54
C ASN A 228 -1.27 -14.44 -8.08
N THR A 229 -1.11 -14.29 -6.76
CA THR A 229 0.01 -13.53 -6.22
C THR A 229 1.27 -14.34 -5.97
N GLY A 230 1.14 -15.67 -5.89
CA GLY A 230 2.19 -16.50 -5.32
C GLY A 230 2.38 -16.18 -3.83
N CYS A 231 3.60 -16.40 -3.35
CA CYS A 231 3.99 -16.08 -1.98
C CYS A 231 4.71 -14.73 -1.92
N ILE A 232 4.38 -13.94 -0.91
CA ILE A 232 4.87 -12.57 -0.71
C ILE A 232 5.61 -12.53 0.61
N ALA A 233 6.90 -12.21 0.62
CA ALA A 233 7.65 -12.05 1.85
C ALA A 233 7.00 -10.96 2.73
N GLY A 234 6.75 -11.30 3.99
CA GLY A 234 6.10 -10.42 4.93
C GLY A 234 7.13 -9.54 5.61
N ASP A 235 7.38 -8.41 4.99
CA ASP A 235 8.47 -7.51 5.35
C ASP A 235 8.01 -6.51 6.42
N GLY A 236 7.26 -6.89 7.45
CA GLY A 236 6.75 -5.91 8.42
C GLY A 236 5.59 -5.04 7.90
N PHE A 237 4.82 -5.55 6.94
CA PHE A 237 3.61 -4.88 6.47
C PHE A 237 2.55 -4.78 7.56
N LYS A 238 1.82 -3.66 7.57
CA LYS A 238 0.77 -3.34 8.54
C LYS A 238 -0.59 -3.06 7.93
N SER A 239 -0.63 -2.64 6.68
CA SER A 239 -1.88 -2.41 5.96
C SER A 239 -1.84 -2.99 4.55
N ILE A 240 -3.03 -3.17 3.99
CA ILE A 240 -3.27 -3.60 2.62
C ILE A 240 -4.20 -2.58 1.94
N GLN A 241 -3.88 -2.21 0.71
CA GLN A 241 -4.65 -1.29 -0.10
C GLN A 241 -5.18 -1.97 -1.36
N PHE A 242 -6.43 -1.69 -1.72
CA PHE A 242 -7.08 -2.11 -2.96
C PHE A 242 -7.43 -0.91 -3.84
N LEU A 243 -7.99 -1.16 -5.03
CA LEU A 243 -8.68 -0.12 -5.78
C LEU A 243 -10.13 -0.02 -5.30
N GLY A 244 -10.43 0.97 -4.46
CA GLY A 244 -11.74 1.11 -3.85
C GLY A 244 -11.99 0.02 -2.80
N SER A 245 -13.25 -0.13 -2.40
CA SER A 245 -13.64 -1.06 -1.35
C SER A 245 -13.73 -2.51 -1.79
N VAL A 246 -13.59 -3.41 -0.82
CA VAL A 246 -13.76 -4.85 -1.00
C VAL A 246 -15.07 -5.26 -0.33
N SER A 247 -16.04 -5.73 -1.13
CA SER A 247 -17.33 -6.22 -0.63
C SER A 247 -17.16 -7.48 0.22
N SER A 248 -18.00 -7.62 1.24
CA SER A 248 -18.11 -8.85 2.06
C SER A 248 -18.51 -10.09 1.24
N ASP A 249 -19.10 -9.91 0.06
CA ASP A 249 -19.49 -11.01 -0.82
C ASP A 249 -18.31 -11.59 -1.62
N THR A 250 -17.13 -10.97 -1.55
CA THR A 250 -15.93 -11.51 -2.20
C THR A 250 -15.36 -12.66 -1.41
N ASN A 251 -14.79 -13.66 -2.10
CA ASN A 251 -14.07 -14.77 -1.46
C ASN A 251 -12.58 -14.46 -1.28
N LEU A 252 -12.19 -13.17 -1.22
CA LEU A 252 -10.79 -12.81 -1.07
C LEU A 252 -10.36 -13.06 0.36
N ARG A 253 -9.36 -13.92 0.55
CA ARG A 253 -8.79 -14.21 1.85
C ARG A 253 -7.28 -14.02 1.82
N LEU A 254 -6.77 -13.35 2.84
CA LEU A 254 -5.34 -13.23 3.08
C LEU A 254 -4.91 -14.36 3.99
N VAL A 255 -4.09 -15.27 3.47
CA VAL A 255 -3.39 -16.26 4.28
C VAL A 255 -2.04 -15.69 4.66
N HIS A 256 -1.64 -15.87 5.91
CA HIS A 256 -0.29 -15.58 6.35
C HIS A 256 0.36 -16.79 7.02
N THR A 257 1.67 -16.76 7.07
CA THR A 257 2.50 -17.78 7.72
C THR A 257 3.63 -17.11 8.48
N PRO A 258 4.13 -17.72 9.56
CA PRO A 258 5.33 -17.26 10.25
C PRO A 258 6.61 -17.43 9.42
N HIS A 259 6.58 -18.19 8.33
CA HIS A 259 7.76 -18.47 7.49
C HIS A 259 7.78 -17.63 6.21
N GLY A 260 8.95 -17.45 5.59
CA GLY A 260 9.10 -16.63 4.39
C GLY A 260 8.57 -17.23 3.08
N GLU A 261 8.18 -18.51 3.06
CA GLU A 261 7.92 -19.27 1.82
C GLU A 261 6.47 -19.76 1.67
N CYS A 262 5.51 -19.25 2.46
CA CYS A 262 4.10 -19.69 2.41
C CYS A 262 3.93 -21.22 2.50
N SER A 263 4.85 -21.87 3.22
CA SER A 263 4.96 -23.33 3.32
C SER A 263 3.83 -23.96 4.12
N CYS A 264 3.22 -23.18 5.00
CA CYS A 264 2.05 -23.55 5.79
C CYS A 264 1.10 -22.35 5.85
N GLN A 265 -0.05 -22.54 6.50
CA GLN A 265 -1.07 -21.55 6.78
C GLN A 265 -1.24 -21.50 8.29
N ASP A 266 -0.93 -20.36 8.88
CA ASP A 266 -1.08 -20.16 10.32
C ASP A 266 -2.49 -19.69 10.63
N ASP A 267 -2.86 -18.57 10.03
CA ASP A 267 -4.22 -18.05 10.07
C ASP A 267 -4.57 -17.32 8.76
N CYS A 268 -5.87 -17.06 8.58
CA CYS A 268 -6.44 -16.64 7.33
C CYS A 268 -7.60 -15.68 7.55
N TRP A 269 -7.48 -14.50 6.98
CA TRP A 269 -8.40 -13.40 7.19
C TRP A 269 -9.26 -13.16 5.95
N HIS A 270 -10.58 -13.11 6.13
CA HIS A 270 -11.51 -12.72 5.08
C HIS A 270 -11.43 -11.21 4.86
N ILE A 271 -11.01 -10.81 3.67
CA ILE A 271 -10.81 -9.41 3.33
C ILE A 271 -12.15 -8.80 2.95
N SER A 272 -12.60 -7.84 3.74
CA SER A 272 -13.74 -7.00 3.43
C SER A 272 -13.54 -5.65 4.11
N GLY A 273 -13.81 -4.56 3.41
CA GLY A 273 -13.59 -3.24 3.98
C GLY A 273 -13.38 -2.13 2.97
N ASN A 274 -12.80 -1.04 3.46
CA ASN A 274 -12.50 0.16 2.69
C ASN A 274 -11.26 -0.04 1.79
N GLU A 275 -10.90 1.00 1.04
CA GLU A 275 -9.76 0.97 0.15
C GLU A 275 -8.45 0.63 0.85
N CYS A 276 -8.22 1.23 2.02
CA CYS A 276 -7.10 0.91 2.89
C CYS A 276 -7.63 0.20 4.14
N MET A 277 -7.02 -0.94 4.47
CA MET A 277 -7.37 -1.74 5.64
C MET A 277 -6.11 -2.06 6.43
N VAL A 278 -6.18 -1.84 7.74
CA VAL A 278 -5.16 -2.32 8.68
C VAL A 278 -5.25 -3.84 8.74
N LEU A 279 -4.11 -4.51 8.68
CA LEU A 279 -4.04 -5.96 8.87
C LEU A 279 -4.38 -6.29 10.33
N PRO A 280 -5.08 -7.40 10.61
CA PRO A 280 -5.30 -7.84 11.99
C PRO A 280 -3.96 -7.96 12.72
N GLU A 281 -3.92 -7.62 14.01
CA GLU A 281 -2.67 -7.53 14.79
C GLU A 281 -1.81 -8.80 14.69
N ALA A 282 -2.44 -9.98 14.72
CA ALA A 282 -1.76 -11.28 14.57
C ALA A 282 -1.09 -11.46 13.20
N GLN A 283 -1.57 -10.77 12.17
CA GLN A 283 -1.07 -10.87 10.80
C GLN A 283 -0.07 -9.77 10.45
N GLN A 284 0.09 -8.74 11.28
CA GLN A 284 1.04 -7.66 11.00
C GLN A 284 2.47 -8.18 11.09
N GLY A 285 3.25 -7.92 10.05
CA GLY A 285 4.65 -8.37 9.99
C GLY A 285 4.83 -9.89 10.01
N ALA A 286 3.85 -10.65 9.53
CA ALA A 286 3.98 -12.10 9.31
C ALA A 286 5.21 -12.43 8.44
N GLY A 287 5.67 -13.69 8.44
CA GLY A 287 6.82 -14.10 7.62
C GLY A 287 6.54 -14.07 6.12
N SER A 288 5.33 -14.46 5.70
CA SER A 288 4.85 -14.27 4.33
C SER A 288 3.34 -14.31 4.21
N TYR A 289 2.84 -13.84 3.07
CA TYR A 289 1.44 -13.73 2.73
C TYR A 289 1.14 -14.38 1.38
N ARG A 290 -0.08 -14.91 1.22
CA ARG A 290 -0.65 -15.28 -0.09
C ARG A 290 -2.13 -14.92 -0.13
N MET A 291 -2.58 -14.39 -1.26
CA MET A 291 -4.01 -14.20 -1.51
C MET A 291 -4.61 -15.50 -2.04
N ILE A 292 -5.75 -15.90 -1.48
CA ILE A 292 -6.59 -16.97 -2.03
C ILE A 292 -7.99 -16.44 -2.34
N THR A 293 -8.69 -17.13 -3.23
CA THR A 293 -10.06 -16.80 -3.65
C THR A 293 -11.08 -17.84 -3.20
N GLU A 294 -10.69 -18.68 -2.24
CA GLU A 294 -11.51 -19.76 -1.70
C GLU A 294 -12.53 -19.23 -0.69
N SER A 295 -13.72 -19.84 -0.65
CA SER A 295 -14.78 -19.41 0.26
C SER A 295 -14.46 -19.70 1.73
N THR A 296 -13.51 -20.57 2.02
CA THR A 296 -13.10 -20.96 3.37
C THR A 296 -11.58 -20.97 3.51
N CYS A 297 -11.10 -20.79 4.73
CA CYS A 297 -9.71 -21.02 5.08
C CYS A 297 -9.52 -22.48 5.46
N ASP A 298 -8.41 -23.09 5.02
CA ASP A 298 -7.94 -24.33 5.61
C ASP A 298 -7.66 -24.18 7.12
N VAL A 299 -7.62 -25.31 7.83
CA VAL A 299 -7.15 -25.32 9.22
C VAL A 299 -5.67 -24.94 9.29
N ASN A 300 -5.26 -24.39 10.44
CA ASN A 300 -3.84 -24.13 10.71
C ASN A 300 -3.05 -25.42 10.50
N ASN A 301 -2.04 -25.35 9.62
CA ASN A 301 -1.13 -26.45 9.32
C ASN A 301 0.35 -26.03 9.45
N CYS A 302 0.59 -24.91 10.13
CA CYS A 302 1.82 -24.60 10.82
C CYS A 302 1.77 -25.26 12.23
#